data_AF-A0A2G3JZ66-F1
#
_entry.id   AF-A0A2G3JZ66-F1
#
_cell.length_a   1.000
_cell.length_b   1.000
_cell.length_c   1.000
_cell.angle_alpha   90.00
_cell.angle_beta   90.00
_cell.angle_gamma   90.00
#
_symmetry.space_group_name_H-M   'P 1'
#
loop_
_entity.id
_entity.type
_entity.pdbx_description
1 polymer ?
#
loop_
_entity_poly.entity_id
_entity_poly.type
_entity_poly.pdbx_seq_one_letter_code
_entity_poly.pdbx_strand_id
1 'polypeptide(L)'
;MRFRLAVEVFCWCSSITIHSLPRKHTMRYLNRTRLLTPLLATLLASLSGTALAQSTVELGTSDTVINILRMQRDKLAVPNYRAMDGQSLAVEVRDFYDKDGLVSISGYAKESKNSVFFLKGTRSQLHGYLALHDKRTAYEYRTDEHGVVKVTPVPITKVYPDFDEGFQRRLDKVFEGEGLAVIHPVYSTMALQQAPHIGPYPGVDVTRLESKPGSPWVFYLNTTAVMNGSTPLNGVTKEQMYRTWQSVADQYSMLKLNVTTNRQVYDAARAANPLRTGIINYVNQDGRSYAPIHSFGTTSAGTLFRNPASGWDYGYGIGMTASHEVGHQMGMLHDGGGQGGEYFEGIPAFQWCPIMGNYWYGGGWANQLFTWSKGEYATASNQEDDLRIMNVEENVPYADDDNVNGKALVLRTGGELNPADNWGQIERTTDTDTFTFSLTATGTLNLRVDPIEYLRMLDVDATLYNAEGQVVANSNLPVNRSAEFVGLSLPAGSYRLVIQGGAEGTPQNGFSKYSSLGFYALKGTLSTTGEPPSTPLTSGVPMPNQAGATGSWTYYRIAVPNGSTALNVSIAGNNGDADMFVRAGAIPSGTVYTCKADGPTSAEGCTVNAPGVGTYYVGVYGYAAYNGLTVKATVSP
;
A
#
# COMPACT_ATOMS: atom_id res chain seq x y z
N MET A 1 -45.54 -18.15 25.39
CA MET A 1 -45.41 -19.51 25.94
C MET A 1 -44.08 -19.58 26.67
N ARG A 2 -44.08 -20.05 27.93
CA ARG A 2 -42.92 -20.11 28.88
C ARG A 2 -41.77 -20.96 28.29
N PHE A 3 -40.48 -20.71 28.56
CA PHE A 3 -39.81 -21.07 29.82
C PHE A 3 -38.50 -20.28 30.02
N ARG A 4 -38.30 -19.78 31.25
CA ARG A 4 -37.01 -19.46 31.86
C ARG A 4 -36.53 -20.69 32.63
N LEU A 5 -35.22 -20.94 32.66
CA LEU A 5 -34.58 -21.63 33.78
C LEU A 5 -33.36 -20.81 34.22
N ALA A 6 -33.27 -20.61 35.54
CA ALA A 6 -32.23 -19.90 36.25
C ALA A 6 -31.09 -20.83 36.65
N VAL A 7 -29.89 -20.27 36.84
CA VAL A 7 -28.96 -20.71 37.88
C VAL A 7 -28.34 -19.45 38.50
N GLU A 8 -28.66 -19.22 39.78
CA GLU A 8 -27.99 -18.29 40.68
C GLU A 8 -26.67 -18.89 41.19
N VAL A 9 -25.67 -18.04 41.43
CA VAL A 9 -24.81 -18.16 42.63
C VAL A 9 -24.56 -16.74 43.18
N PHE A 10 -24.98 -16.53 44.42
CA PHE A 10 -24.77 -15.34 45.26
C PHE A 10 -23.62 -15.57 46.26
N CYS A 11 -22.80 -14.57 46.53
CA CYS A 11 -22.25 -14.24 47.87
C CYS A 11 -21.57 -12.86 47.84
N TRP A 12 -22.20 -11.83 48.41
CA TRP A 12 -21.94 -11.23 49.74
C TRP A 12 -20.85 -10.14 49.74
N CYS A 13 -21.25 -8.87 49.83
CA CYS A 13 -21.17 -7.98 51.03
C CYS A 13 -19.96 -7.01 50.85
N SER A 14 -19.99 -5.70 51.12
CA SER A 14 -20.87 -4.87 51.95
C SER A 14 -20.84 -3.42 51.47
N SER A 15 -21.91 -2.72 51.81
CA SER A 15 -22.20 -1.29 51.69
C SER A 15 -21.16 -0.38 52.35
N ILE A 16 -20.94 0.82 51.79
CA ILE A 16 -20.87 2.10 52.54
C ILE A 16 -21.57 3.17 51.69
N THR A 17 -22.60 3.77 52.27
CA THR A 17 -23.28 4.98 51.79
C THR A 17 -22.80 6.14 52.66
N ILE A 18 -22.35 7.25 52.06
CA ILE A 18 -22.37 8.56 52.73
C ILE A 18 -23.00 9.59 51.80
N HIS A 19 -23.93 10.34 52.40
CA HIS A 19 -24.83 11.33 51.85
C HIS A 19 -24.17 12.68 51.50
N SER A 20 -24.54 13.19 50.32
CA SER A 20 -25.06 14.53 49.98
C SER A 20 -24.47 15.85 50.55
N LEU A 21 -24.14 16.74 49.58
CA LEU A 21 -24.54 18.16 49.43
C LEU A 21 -23.64 19.30 50.01
N PRO A 22 -23.74 20.55 49.47
CA PRO A 22 -22.59 21.34 48.99
C PRO A 22 -22.49 22.76 49.58
N ARG A 23 -21.41 23.51 49.29
CA ARG A 23 -21.41 24.93 48.82
C ARG A 23 -20.03 25.63 48.88
N LYS A 24 -19.77 26.37 47.80
CA LYS A 24 -19.02 27.63 47.60
C LYS A 24 -18.44 28.34 48.85
N HIS A 25 -17.19 28.83 48.78
CA HIS A 25 -16.84 30.25 48.48
C HIS A 25 -15.36 30.63 48.76
N THR A 26 -14.73 31.26 47.75
CA THR A 26 -13.76 32.40 47.76
C THR A 26 -12.43 32.41 48.54
N MET A 27 -11.36 32.57 47.74
CA MET A 27 -10.16 33.44 47.86
C MET A 27 -9.80 34.11 49.20
N ARG A 28 -8.50 34.04 49.55
CA ARG A 28 -7.68 35.25 49.81
C ARG A 28 -6.16 34.97 49.80
N TYR A 29 -5.46 35.76 48.99
CA TYR A 29 -4.03 36.03 49.02
C TYR A 29 -3.60 36.69 50.34
N LEU A 30 -2.37 36.41 50.80
CA LEU A 30 -1.55 37.41 51.49
C LEU A 30 -0.06 37.08 51.37
N ASN A 31 0.61 37.91 50.58
CA ASN A 31 2.05 38.11 50.51
C ASN A 31 2.50 38.93 51.74
N ARG A 32 3.68 38.63 52.32
CA ARG A 32 4.54 39.64 52.97
C ARG A 32 6.00 39.17 53.06
N THR A 33 6.87 40.02 52.54
CA THR A 33 8.32 39.95 52.39
C THR A 33 9.06 40.66 53.53
N ARG A 34 10.41 40.48 53.58
CA ARG A 34 11.51 41.29 54.21
C ARG A 34 12.03 40.79 55.59
N LEU A 35 13.34 40.72 55.95
CA LEU A 35 14.64 41.24 55.47
C LEU A 35 15.86 40.36 55.94
N LEU A 36 16.92 40.32 55.09
CA LEU A 36 18.40 40.39 55.29
C LEU A 36 19.24 39.66 56.40
N THR A 37 20.11 38.72 55.93
CA THR A 37 21.60 38.48 56.10
C THR A 37 22.30 38.36 57.48
N PRO A 38 23.54 37.81 57.58
CA PRO A 38 24.18 36.62 56.96
C PRO A 38 24.88 35.71 58.01
N LEU A 39 25.15 34.42 57.76
CA LEU A 39 26.30 33.73 58.38
C LEU A 39 26.68 32.43 57.64
N LEU A 40 27.98 32.17 57.67
CA LEU A 40 28.75 31.27 56.83
C LEU A 40 28.73 29.81 57.32
N ALA A 41 28.76 28.88 56.36
CA ALA A 41 29.30 27.51 56.42
C ALA A 41 28.63 26.46 57.33
N THR A 42 27.83 25.57 56.72
CA THR A 42 27.88 24.12 56.99
C THR A 42 27.47 23.31 55.75
N LEU A 43 28.46 22.56 55.28
CA LEU A 43 28.46 21.35 54.44
C LEU A 43 27.12 20.59 54.30
N LEU A 44 26.61 20.44 53.07
CA LEU A 44 25.89 19.26 52.55
C LEU A 44 25.71 19.39 51.02
N ALA A 45 26.82 19.18 50.31
CA ALA A 45 26.78 18.77 48.93
C ALA A 45 26.77 17.25 48.90
N SER A 46 25.58 16.65 48.76
CA SER A 46 25.44 15.26 48.30
C SER A 46 23.97 14.97 48.01
N LEU A 47 23.61 15.01 46.74
CA LEU A 47 22.73 14.05 46.06
C LEU A 47 22.87 14.33 44.56
N SER A 48 24.11 14.20 44.09
CA SER A 48 24.33 13.66 42.76
C SER A 48 23.69 12.27 42.76
N GLY A 49 22.48 12.17 42.22
CA GLY A 49 21.92 10.88 41.83
C GLY A 49 22.89 10.28 40.82
N THR A 50 23.75 9.39 41.29
CA THR A 50 24.54 8.52 40.43
C THR A 50 23.54 7.75 39.58
N ALA A 51 23.50 8.03 38.28
CA ALA A 51 23.00 7.06 37.32
C ALA A 51 23.79 5.77 37.57
N LEU A 52 23.12 4.74 38.08
CA LEU A 52 23.68 3.39 38.08
C LEU A 52 24.05 3.09 36.64
N ALA A 53 25.34 2.93 36.36
CA ALA A 53 25.80 2.46 35.07
C ALA A 53 25.06 1.15 34.77
N GLN A 54 24.19 1.14 33.76
CA GLN A 54 23.59 -0.09 33.26
C GLN A 54 24.73 -1.03 32.88
N SER A 55 24.82 -2.16 33.58
CA SER A 55 26.05 -2.94 33.68
C SER A 55 26.28 -3.85 32.48
N THR A 56 26.52 -3.33 31.27
CA THR A 56 26.71 -4.13 30.04
C THR A 56 27.57 -5.39 30.25
N VAL A 57 27.07 -6.52 29.76
CA VAL A 57 27.73 -7.82 29.85
C VAL A 57 28.30 -8.24 28.50
N GLU A 58 29.58 -8.57 28.45
CA GLU A 58 30.22 -9.16 27.27
C GLU A 58 30.06 -10.67 27.27
N LEU A 59 29.48 -11.22 26.19
CA LEU A 59 29.30 -12.66 26.01
C LEU A 59 30.46 -13.34 25.26
N GLY A 60 31.36 -12.54 24.69
CA GLY A 60 32.48 -12.98 23.86
C GLY A 60 32.23 -12.70 22.38
N THR A 61 33.07 -13.29 21.52
CA THR A 61 32.96 -13.11 20.07
C THR A 61 31.65 -13.68 19.51
N SER A 62 31.16 -13.14 18.40
CA SER A 62 29.95 -13.65 17.73
C SER A 62 29.99 -15.15 17.46
N ASP A 63 31.12 -15.68 16.97
CA ASP A 63 31.30 -17.13 16.77
C ASP A 63 31.17 -17.93 18.09
N THR A 64 31.69 -17.41 19.19
CA THR A 64 31.57 -18.05 20.51
C THR A 64 30.11 -18.11 20.93
N VAL A 65 29.38 -17.00 20.79
CA VAL A 65 27.94 -16.93 21.12
C VAL A 65 27.13 -17.89 20.25
N ILE A 66 27.35 -17.89 18.93
CA ILE A 66 26.67 -18.78 17.99
C ILE A 66 26.91 -20.25 18.36
N ASN A 67 28.16 -20.62 18.65
CA ASN A 67 28.51 -21.99 19.01
C ASN A 67 27.90 -22.42 20.34
N ILE A 68 27.86 -21.53 21.34
CA ILE A 68 27.17 -21.79 22.61
C ILE A 68 25.69 -22.07 22.36
N LEU A 69 24.99 -21.19 21.63
CA LEU A 69 23.57 -21.35 21.32
C LEU A 69 23.28 -22.63 20.52
N ARG A 70 24.19 -23.01 19.61
CA ARG A 70 24.13 -24.28 18.88
C ARG A 70 24.21 -25.48 19.82
N MET A 71 25.19 -25.51 20.73
CA MET A 71 25.33 -26.59 21.71
C MET A 71 24.13 -26.66 22.66
N GLN A 72 23.53 -25.52 23.01
CA GLN A 72 22.31 -25.48 23.83
C GLN A 72 21.12 -26.12 23.11
N ARG A 73 20.90 -25.79 21.82
CA ARG A 73 19.89 -26.44 20.98
C ARG A 73 20.09 -27.95 20.92
N ASP A 74 21.34 -28.39 20.73
CA ASP A 74 21.70 -29.81 20.60
C ASP A 74 21.72 -30.54 21.95
N LYS A 75 21.44 -29.83 23.06
CA LYS A 75 21.47 -30.36 24.44
C LYS A 75 22.83 -30.94 24.84
N LEU A 76 23.90 -30.44 24.22
CA LEU A 76 25.29 -30.92 24.40
C LEU A 76 26.06 -30.15 25.47
N ALA A 77 25.59 -28.96 25.88
CA ALA A 77 26.22 -28.17 26.92
C ALA A 77 25.22 -27.83 28.02
N VAL A 78 25.69 -27.81 29.28
CA VAL A 78 24.98 -27.08 30.32
C VAL A 78 25.04 -25.62 29.91
N PRO A 79 23.89 -24.97 29.76
CA PRO A 79 23.88 -23.66 29.18
C PRO A 79 24.60 -22.66 30.11
N ASN A 80 25.71 -22.09 29.62
CA ASN A 80 26.52 -21.11 30.35
C ASN A 80 25.72 -19.82 30.45
N TYR A 81 25.43 -19.39 31.67
CA TYR A 81 24.59 -18.22 31.90
C TYR A 81 25.33 -17.15 32.66
N ARG A 82 25.22 -15.93 32.14
CA ARG A 82 25.44 -14.73 32.92
C ARG A 82 24.10 -14.24 33.43
N ALA A 83 24.06 -13.84 34.69
CA ALA A 83 22.94 -13.11 35.23
C ALA A 83 23.20 -11.61 35.04
N MET A 84 22.14 -10.87 34.76
CA MET A 84 22.17 -9.41 34.62
C MET A 84 20.97 -8.84 35.36
N ASP A 85 21.22 -7.92 36.30
CA ASP A 85 20.18 -7.32 37.15
C ASP A 85 19.30 -8.37 37.88
N GLY A 86 19.93 -9.46 38.32
CA GLY A 86 19.24 -10.58 38.98
C GLY A 86 18.37 -11.44 38.06
N GLN A 87 18.35 -11.17 36.75
CA GLN A 87 17.69 -12.01 35.75
C GLN A 87 18.68 -12.93 35.05
N SER A 88 18.23 -14.16 34.80
CA SER A 88 18.92 -15.14 34.00
C SER A 88 18.83 -14.77 32.51
N LEU A 89 19.97 -14.61 31.82
CA LEU A 89 20.01 -14.46 30.36
C LEU A 89 19.89 -15.81 29.63
N ALA A 90 19.37 -16.82 30.33
CA ALA A 90 19.23 -18.16 29.83
C ALA A 90 18.15 -18.27 28.78
N VAL A 91 18.47 -18.90 27.64
CA VAL A 91 17.51 -19.12 26.56
C VAL A 91 17.31 -20.61 26.27
N GLU A 92 16.10 -20.94 25.81
CA GLU A 92 15.76 -22.20 25.14
C GLU A 92 15.62 -21.89 23.64
N VAL A 93 16.63 -22.30 22.86
CA VAL A 93 16.65 -22.13 21.40
C VAL A 93 15.60 -23.04 20.75
N ARG A 94 14.75 -22.46 19.90
CA ARG A 94 13.69 -23.16 19.16
C ARG A 94 14.03 -23.33 17.69
N ASP A 95 14.49 -22.25 17.07
CA ASP A 95 14.92 -22.23 15.69
C ASP A 95 16.37 -21.75 15.62
N PHE A 96 17.15 -22.37 14.74
CA PHE A 96 18.55 -22.06 14.56
C PHE A 96 18.94 -22.21 13.10
N TYR A 97 19.39 -21.10 12.51
CA TYR A 97 19.92 -21.02 11.16
C TYR A 97 21.31 -20.38 11.23
N ASP A 98 22.31 -21.07 10.67
CA ASP A 98 23.68 -20.59 10.47
C ASP A 98 24.20 -21.22 9.18
N LYS A 99 24.04 -20.49 8.07
CA LYS A 99 24.40 -20.95 6.72
C LYS A 99 24.83 -19.76 5.88
N ASP A 100 25.84 -19.95 5.03
CA ASP A 100 26.34 -18.94 4.08
C ASP A 100 26.69 -17.58 4.75
N GLY A 101 27.17 -17.62 6.00
CA GLY A 101 27.54 -16.44 6.78
C GLY A 101 26.36 -15.69 7.43
N LEU A 102 25.13 -16.15 7.21
CA LEU A 102 23.90 -15.59 7.75
C LEU A 102 23.44 -16.36 8.98
N VAL A 103 22.96 -15.64 9.99
CA VAL A 103 22.54 -16.20 11.28
C VAL A 103 21.14 -15.70 11.63
N SER A 104 20.28 -16.63 12.05
CA SER A 104 18.98 -16.32 12.65
C SER A 104 18.66 -17.38 13.71
N ILE A 105 18.49 -16.94 14.94
CA ILE A 105 18.25 -17.79 16.09
C ILE A 105 17.05 -17.21 16.83
N SER A 106 16.05 -18.05 17.10
CA SER A 106 14.86 -17.67 17.85
C SER A 106 14.58 -18.65 18.97
N GLY A 107 13.93 -18.17 20.02
CA GLY A 107 13.57 -18.98 21.17
C GLY A 107 12.88 -18.19 22.25
N TYR A 108 13.04 -18.66 23.48
CA TYR A 108 12.44 -18.08 24.67
C TYR A 108 13.47 -18.02 25.78
N ALA A 109 13.22 -17.23 26.81
CA ALA A 109 13.90 -17.39 28.08
C ALA A 109 13.64 -18.80 28.63
N LYS A 110 14.69 -19.46 29.15
CA LYS A 110 14.56 -20.81 29.74
C LYS A 110 13.61 -20.81 30.95
N GLU A 111 13.59 -19.72 31.70
CA GLU A 111 12.80 -19.57 32.93
C GLU A 111 11.40 -19.00 32.68
N SER A 112 11.09 -18.53 31.48
CA SER A 112 9.77 -17.99 31.15
C SER A 112 9.42 -18.22 29.69
N LYS A 113 8.35 -18.97 29.46
CA LYS A 113 7.77 -19.12 28.10
C LYS A 113 7.01 -17.87 27.66
N ASN A 114 6.67 -16.96 28.58
CA ASN A 114 6.10 -15.66 28.26
C ASN A 114 7.21 -14.64 27.99
N SER A 115 8.00 -14.93 26.97
CA SER A 115 9.17 -14.14 26.59
C SER A 115 9.35 -14.21 25.08
N VAL A 116 10.28 -13.42 24.56
CA VAL A 116 10.81 -13.60 23.22
C VAL A 116 12.32 -13.54 23.30
N PHE A 117 12.98 -14.42 22.57
CA PHE A 117 14.41 -14.29 22.27
C PHE A 117 14.60 -14.38 20.76
N PHE A 118 15.41 -13.48 20.23
CA PHE A 118 16.02 -13.69 18.93
C PHE A 118 17.38 -13.02 18.81
N LEU A 119 18.19 -13.54 17.89
CA LEU A 119 19.48 -13.00 17.50
C LEU A 119 19.65 -13.25 16.00
N LYS A 120 19.85 -12.20 15.21
CA LYS A 120 19.90 -12.26 13.75
C LYS A 120 21.05 -11.42 13.19
N GLY A 121 21.41 -11.67 11.94
CA GLY A 121 22.36 -10.86 11.17
C GLY A 121 23.40 -11.71 10.46
N THR A 122 24.65 -11.25 10.47
CA THR A 122 25.79 -11.99 9.93
C THR A 122 26.63 -12.56 11.06
N ARG A 123 27.54 -13.50 10.75
CA ARG A 123 28.51 -14.00 11.72
C ARG A 123 29.36 -12.91 12.38
N SER A 124 29.61 -11.79 11.71
CA SER A 124 30.39 -10.66 12.24
C SER A 124 29.53 -9.57 12.89
N GLN A 125 28.22 -9.56 12.64
CA GLN A 125 27.33 -8.51 13.11
C GLN A 125 25.97 -9.12 13.48
N LEU A 126 25.82 -9.42 14.76
CA LEU A 126 24.60 -9.92 15.37
C LEU A 126 23.88 -8.82 16.14
N HIS A 127 22.55 -8.80 16.02
CA HIS A 127 21.64 -7.97 16.80
C HIS A 127 20.38 -8.76 17.17
N GLY A 128 19.80 -8.44 18.31
CA GLY A 128 18.50 -8.97 18.71
C GLY A 128 18.15 -8.63 20.14
N TYR A 129 17.12 -9.31 20.66
CA TYR A 129 16.59 -9.03 21.99
C TYR A 129 16.26 -10.31 22.76
N LEU A 130 16.37 -10.21 24.08
CA LEU A 130 15.64 -11.06 25.03
C LEU A 130 14.66 -10.15 25.77
N ALA A 131 13.36 -10.38 25.65
CA ALA A 131 12.35 -9.65 26.41
C ALA A 131 11.48 -10.60 27.22
N LEU A 132 11.33 -10.29 28.50
CA LEU A 132 10.54 -11.04 29.49
C LEU A 132 9.26 -10.26 29.75
N HIS A 133 8.17 -10.67 29.11
CA HIS A 133 6.89 -9.95 29.17
C HIS A 133 6.31 -9.95 30.59
N ASP A 134 6.36 -11.10 31.25
CA ASP A 134 5.92 -11.31 32.62
C ASP A 134 6.64 -10.40 33.64
N LYS A 135 7.91 -10.09 33.37
CA LYS A 135 8.75 -9.26 34.26
C LYS A 135 8.89 -7.82 33.78
N ARG A 136 8.32 -7.46 32.63
CA ARG A 136 8.48 -6.13 31.98
C ARG A 136 9.95 -5.69 31.87
N THR A 137 10.84 -6.61 31.53
CA THR A 137 12.28 -6.36 31.36
C THR A 137 12.77 -6.82 29.99
N ALA A 138 13.76 -6.13 29.43
CA ALA A 138 14.35 -6.48 28.15
C ALA A 138 15.85 -6.23 28.11
N TYR A 139 16.52 -6.98 27.24
CA TYR A 139 17.96 -6.96 27.04
C TYR A 139 18.25 -6.93 25.55
N GLU A 140 19.05 -5.97 25.12
CA GLU A 140 19.50 -5.82 23.75
C GLU A 140 20.86 -6.49 23.57
N TYR A 141 20.96 -7.32 22.54
CA TYR A 141 22.17 -7.98 22.11
C TYR A 141 22.69 -7.20 20.88
N ARG A 142 23.93 -6.73 20.92
CA ARG A 142 24.59 -6.10 19.77
C ARG A 142 26.05 -6.50 19.69
N THR A 143 26.53 -6.72 18.49
CA THR A 143 27.96 -6.88 18.22
C THR A 143 28.61 -5.50 18.11
N ASP A 144 29.72 -5.31 18.80
CA ASP A 144 30.51 -4.08 18.69
C ASP A 144 31.52 -4.13 17.53
N GLU A 145 32.28 -3.05 17.36
CA GLU A 145 33.30 -2.92 16.31
C GLU A 145 34.44 -3.95 16.40
N HIS A 146 34.60 -4.63 17.54
CA HIS A 146 35.60 -5.68 17.76
C HIS A 146 35.04 -7.10 17.54
N GLY A 147 33.78 -7.22 17.12
CA GLY A 147 33.12 -8.52 16.92
C GLY A 147 32.66 -9.18 18.22
N VAL A 148 32.59 -8.42 19.33
CA VAL A 148 32.15 -8.90 20.65
C VAL A 148 30.66 -8.62 20.83
N VAL A 149 29.90 -9.64 21.22
CA VAL A 149 28.48 -9.52 21.54
C VAL A 149 28.32 -8.96 22.95
N LYS A 150 27.71 -7.78 23.04
CA LYS A 150 27.35 -7.08 24.26
C LYS A 150 25.86 -7.19 24.52
N VAL A 151 25.52 -7.38 25.79
CA VAL A 151 24.14 -7.38 26.30
C VAL A 151 23.93 -6.19 27.20
N THR A 152 22.94 -5.37 26.90
CA THR A 152 22.61 -4.16 27.66
C THR A 152 21.13 -4.18 28.06
N PRO A 153 20.74 -3.84 29.30
CA PRO A 153 19.36 -3.72 29.68
C PRO A 153 18.74 -2.54 28.94
N VAL A 154 17.55 -2.74 28.39
CA VAL A 154 16.78 -1.70 27.71
C VAL A 154 15.36 -1.67 28.26
N PRO A 155 14.65 -0.53 28.18
CA PRO A 155 13.23 -0.52 28.46
C PRO A 155 12.51 -1.56 27.59
N ILE A 156 11.55 -2.29 28.16
CA ILE A 156 10.75 -3.25 27.36
C ILE A 156 10.00 -2.56 26.23
N THR A 157 9.72 -1.26 26.37
CA THR A 157 9.16 -0.39 25.32
C THR A 157 10.07 -0.22 24.09
N LYS A 158 11.35 -0.58 24.17
CA LYS A 158 12.23 -0.66 23.00
C LYS A 158 11.98 -1.92 22.15
N VAL A 159 11.34 -2.95 22.72
CA VAL A 159 11.04 -4.22 22.06
C VAL A 159 9.55 -4.36 21.75
N TYR A 160 8.70 -3.80 22.61
CA TYR A 160 7.25 -3.76 22.49
C TYR A 160 6.79 -2.34 22.83
N PRO A 161 6.58 -1.46 21.83
CA PRO A 161 6.50 -0.01 22.01
C PRO A 161 5.37 0.51 22.89
N ASP A 162 4.55 -0.37 23.47
CA ASP A 162 3.61 0.01 24.50
C ASP A 162 3.39 -1.01 25.63
N PHE A 163 3.17 -0.43 26.82
CA PHE A 163 2.61 -1.04 28.02
C PHE A 163 1.84 0.00 28.89
N ASP A 164 1.40 1.15 28.35
CA ASP A 164 0.68 2.19 29.09
C ASP A 164 -0.79 1.81 29.35
N GLU A 165 -1.04 1.25 30.53
CA GLU A 165 -2.38 0.97 31.06
C GLU A 165 -3.29 2.22 31.11
N GLY A 166 -2.73 3.43 31.07
CA GLY A 166 -3.44 4.71 30.97
C GLY A 166 -4.07 4.95 29.59
N PHE A 167 -3.45 4.50 28.49
CA PHE A 167 -3.98 4.64 27.14
C PHE A 167 -5.19 3.74 26.90
N GLN A 168 -5.11 2.47 27.32
CA GLN A 168 -6.23 1.53 27.21
C GLN A 168 -7.51 2.09 27.87
N ARG A 169 -7.38 2.67 29.08
CA ARG A 169 -8.50 3.32 29.79
C ARG A 169 -9.08 4.54 29.09
N ARG A 170 -8.33 5.21 28.21
CA ARG A 170 -8.84 6.33 27.39
C ARG A 170 -9.54 5.82 26.15
N LEU A 171 -8.98 4.81 25.47
CA LEU A 171 -9.63 4.11 24.34
C LEU A 171 -10.95 3.48 24.75
N ASP A 172 -10.98 2.73 25.86
CA ASP A 172 -12.18 2.05 26.34
C ASP A 172 -13.36 3.05 26.52
N LYS A 173 -13.07 4.28 26.98
CA LYS A 173 -14.08 5.35 27.10
C LYS A 173 -14.58 5.91 25.77
N VAL A 174 -13.75 5.91 24.72
CA VAL A 174 -14.15 6.33 23.36
C VAL A 174 -15.05 5.26 22.74
N PHE A 175 -14.74 3.97 22.96
CA PHE A 175 -15.50 2.84 22.40
C PHE A 175 -16.76 2.46 23.20
N GLU A 176 -16.88 2.86 24.47
CA GLU A 176 -18.12 2.70 25.26
C GLU A 176 -19.26 3.63 24.81
N GLY A 177 -18.97 4.70 24.05
CA GLY A 177 -19.92 5.77 23.74
C GLY A 177 -20.51 5.76 22.32
N GLU A 178 -19.72 5.41 21.30
CA GLU A 178 -20.15 5.50 19.90
C GLU A 178 -19.69 4.26 19.13
N GLY A 179 -20.65 3.49 18.61
CA GLY A 179 -20.37 2.51 17.58
C GLY A 179 -19.92 3.25 16.32
N LEU A 180 -18.62 3.49 16.20
CA LEU A 180 -18.05 4.16 15.03
C LEU A 180 -18.21 3.24 13.83
N ALA A 181 -19.18 3.57 12.98
CA ALA A 181 -19.31 2.95 11.66
C ALA A 181 -18.11 3.41 10.81
N VAL A 182 -17.21 2.49 10.49
CA VAL A 182 -16.15 2.74 9.51
C VAL A 182 -16.81 3.04 8.18
N ILE A 183 -16.50 4.21 7.61
CA ILE A 183 -16.86 4.53 6.23
C ILE A 183 -15.80 3.84 5.37
N HIS A 184 -16.20 2.80 4.65
CA HIS A 184 -15.31 2.18 3.67
C HIS A 184 -14.81 3.26 2.68
N PRO A 185 -13.54 3.21 2.25
CA PRO A 185 -13.02 4.13 1.25
C PRO A 185 -13.97 4.23 0.04
N VAL A 186 -14.27 5.46 -0.39
CA VAL A 186 -15.06 5.66 -1.60
C VAL A 186 -14.14 5.43 -2.79
N TYR A 187 -14.19 4.22 -3.36
CA TYR A 187 -13.35 3.84 -4.49
C TYR A 187 -13.68 4.66 -5.72
N SER A 188 -12.64 5.06 -6.46
CA SER A 188 -12.84 5.31 -7.87
C SER A 188 -13.26 4.00 -8.55
N THR A 189 -14.00 4.10 -9.65
CA THR A 189 -14.35 2.92 -10.44
C THR A 189 -13.11 2.18 -11.00
N MET A 190 -11.94 2.83 -11.01
CA MET A 190 -10.66 2.22 -11.39
C MET A 190 -10.02 1.41 -10.27
N ALA A 191 -10.15 1.84 -9.00
CA ALA A 191 -9.68 1.06 -7.85
C ALA A 191 -10.43 -0.28 -7.69
N LEU A 192 -11.61 -0.43 -8.32
CA LEU A 192 -12.32 -1.70 -8.42
C LEU A 192 -11.71 -2.68 -9.45
N GLN A 193 -10.81 -2.23 -10.33
CA GLN A 193 -10.10 -3.09 -11.27
C GLN A 193 -8.91 -3.85 -10.63
N GLN A 194 -8.59 -3.53 -9.37
CA GLN A 194 -7.57 -4.11 -8.50
C GLN A 194 -6.13 -3.98 -9.02
N ALA A 195 -5.22 -3.56 -8.13
CA ALA A 195 -3.81 -3.44 -8.44
C ALA A 195 -3.21 -4.78 -8.95
N PRO A 196 -2.25 -4.74 -9.90
CA PRO A 196 -1.69 -5.95 -10.50
C PRO A 196 -1.16 -7.00 -9.50
N HIS A 197 -0.70 -6.57 -8.32
CA HIS A 197 -0.17 -7.44 -7.27
C HIS A 197 -1.25 -8.09 -6.37
N ILE A 198 -2.50 -7.67 -6.46
CA ILE A 198 -3.60 -8.22 -5.64
C ILE A 198 -4.42 -9.26 -6.42
N GLY A 199 -4.53 -9.07 -7.74
CA GLY A 199 -5.33 -9.90 -8.64
C GLY A 199 -6.83 -9.90 -8.31
N PRO A 200 -7.70 -10.45 -9.18
CA PRO A 200 -9.12 -10.59 -8.90
C PRO A 200 -9.34 -11.40 -7.61
N TYR A 201 -10.28 -11.01 -6.75
CA TYR A 201 -10.71 -11.90 -5.66
C TYR A 201 -11.33 -13.17 -6.26
N PRO A 202 -10.69 -14.35 -6.16
CA PRO A 202 -11.15 -15.49 -6.94
C PRO A 202 -12.29 -16.24 -6.23
N GLY A 203 -12.72 -15.81 -5.03
CA GLY A 203 -13.67 -16.55 -4.20
C GLY A 203 -13.11 -17.88 -3.65
N VAL A 204 -11.81 -18.11 -3.84
CA VAL A 204 -11.12 -19.39 -3.61
C VAL A 204 -10.65 -19.52 -2.16
N ASP A 205 -9.62 -20.34 -1.97
CA ASP A 205 -8.99 -20.63 -0.71
C ASP A 205 -8.15 -19.43 -0.21
N VAL A 206 -8.66 -18.72 0.79
CA VAL A 206 -7.99 -17.54 1.38
C VAL A 206 -6.76 -17.91 2.23
N THR A 207 -6.42 -19.20 2.35
CA THR A 207 -5.16 -19.67 2.95
C THR A 207 -4.01 -19.78 1.94
N ARG A 208 -4.22 -19.31 0.71
CA ARG A 208 -3.26 -19.42 -0.41
C ARG A 208 -3.02 -18.11 -1.14
N LEU A 209 -3.25 -16.98 -0.48
CA LEU A 209 -3.07 -15.67 -1.07
C LEU A 209 -1.58 -15.29 -1.11
N GLU A 210 -1.16 -14.62 -2.18
CA GLU A 210 0.22 -14.17 -2.41
C GLU A 210 0.19 -12.86 -3.19
N SER A 211 0.90 -11.84 -2.72
CA SER A 211 0.90 -10.52 -3.37
C SER A 211 1.98 -10.42 -4.43
N LYS A 212 3.10 -11.12 -4.23
CA LYS A 212 4.23 -11.14 -5.16
C LYS A 212 4.80 -12.56 -5.25
N PRO A 213 4.07 -13.51 -5.87
CA PRO A 213 4.53 -14.89 -6.04
C PRO A 213 5.95 -14.94 -6.60
N GLY A 214 6.79 -15.79 -6.01
CA GLY A 214 8.19 -15.96 -6.41
C GLY A 214 9.19 -14.98 -5.79
N SER A 215 8.75 -13.96 -5.05
CA SER A 215 9.69 -13.16 -4.27
C SER A 215 10.34 -13.99 -3.15
N PRO A 216 11.66 -13.87 -2.91
CA PRO A 216 12.32 -14.51 -1.77
C PRO A 216 12.15 -13.74 -0.46
N TRP A 217 11.57 -12.53 -0.47
CA TRP A 217 11.13 -11.85 0.76
C TRP A 217 9.66 -12.16 0.99
N VAL A 218 9.35 -12.75 2.14
CA VAL A 218 8.02 -13.29 2.43
C VAL A 218 7.56 -12.86 3.82
N PHE A 219 6.40 -12.24 3.91
CA PHE A 219 5.74 -12.01 5.19
C PHE A 219 4.50 -12.90 5.31
N TYR A 220 4.49 -13.77 6.31
CA TYR A 220 3.45 -14.76 6.50
C TYR A 220 2.40 -14.29 7.49
N LEU A 221 1.18 -14.11 7.00
CA LEU A 221 -0.02 -13.91 7.81
C LEU A 221 -0.57 -15.29 8.20
N ASN A 222 -0.19 -15.78 9.38
CA ASN A 222 -0.60 -17.10 9.84
C ASN A 222 -2.05 -17.06 10.36
N THR A 223 -2.99 -17.39 9.49
CA THR A 223 -4.43 -17.42 9.78
C THR A 223 -4.91 -18.74 10.38
N THR A 224 -4.03 -19.73 10.59
CA THR A 224 -4.42 -21.10 10.97
C THR A 224 -5.38 -21.17 12.15
N ALA A 225 -5.19 -20.32 13.18
CA ALA A 225 -6.02 -20.35 14.38
C ALA A 225 -7.45 -19.81 14.16
N VAL A 226 -7.68 -19.01 13.12
CA VAL A 226 -8.97 -18.37 12.82
C VAL A 226 -9.69 -19.02 11.63
N MET A 227 -9.21 -20.18 11.19
CA MET A 227 -9.70 -20.90 10.01
C MET A 227 -10.02 -22.36 10.34
N ASN A 228 -11.02 -22.93 9.68
CA ASN A 228 -11.24 -24.37 9.56
C ASN A 228 -11.07 -24.78 8.09
N GLY A 229 -9.89 -25.29 7.74
CA GLY A 229 -9.48 -25.43 6.34
C GLY A 229 -9.47 -24.06 5.64
N SER A 230 -10.18 -23.93 4.52
CA SER A 230 -10.32 -22.65 3.80
C SER A 230 -11.45 -21.74 4.30
N THR A 231 -12.17 -22.15 5.35
CA THR A 231 -13.36 -21.45 5.85
C THR A 231 -13.02 -20.64 7.10
N PRO A 232 -13.20 -19.30 7.09
CA PRO A 232 -12.98 -18.50 8.29
C PRO A 232 -13.99 -18.82 9.40
N LEU A 233 -13.54 -18.70 10.65
CA LEU A 233 -14.36 -18.93 11.83
C LEU A 233 -15.18 -17.67 12.20
N ASN A 234 -16.07 -17.81 13.19
CA ASN A 234 -16.79 -16.70 13.84
C ASN A 234 -17.63 -15.80 12.91
N GLY A 235 -18.13 -16.34 11.79
CA GLY A 235 -18.95 -15.59 10.84
C GLY A 235 -18.18 -14.61 9.96
N VAL A 236 -16.84 -14.64 10.00
CA VAL A 236 -15.99 -13.89 9.07
C VAL A 236 -16.15 -14.48 7.67
N THR A 237 -16.34 -13.62 6.67
CA THR A 237 -16.44 -14.08 5.28
C THR A 237 -15.05 -14.23 4.66
N LYS A 238 -14.95 -15.06 3.62
CA LYS A 238 -13.71 -15.15 2.83
C LYS A 238 -13.34 -13.81 2.19
N GLU A 239 -14.33 -13.02 1.78
CA GLU A 239 -14.08 -11.67 1.26
C GLU A 239 -13.46 -10.76 2.32
N GLN A 240 -13.95 -10.81 3.55
CA GLN A 240 -13.34 -10.07 4.67
C GLN A 240 -11.90 -10.51 4.93
N MET A 241 -11.59 -11.81 4.86
CA MET A 241 -10.21 -12.30 4.95
C MET A 241 -9.33 -11.87 3.80
N TYR A 242 -9.86 -11.91 2.58
CA TYR A 242 -9.17 -11.41 1.42
C TYR A 242 -8.87 -9.92 1.56
N ARG A 243 -9.84 -9.10 1.98
CA ARG A 243 -9.64 -7.66 2.21
C ARG A 243 -8.62 -7.38 3.32
N THR A 244 -8.61 -8.19 4.37
CA THR A 244 -7.61 -8.07 5.45
C THR A 244 -6.19 -8.29 4.90
N TRP A 245 -6.00 -9.37 4.12
CA TRP A 245 -4.74 -9.64 3.46
C TRP A 245 -4.38 -8.55 2.44
N GLN A 246 -5.35 -8.09 1.65
CA GLN A 246 -5.19 -7.02 0.67
C GLN A 246 -4.69 -5.73 1.33
N SER A 247 -5.28 -5.32 2.46
CA SER A 247 -4.86 -4.16 3.25
C SER A 247 -3.38 -4.22 3.65
N VAL A 248 -2.87 -5.41 4.00
CA VAL A 248 -1.44 -5.58 4.30
C VAL A 248 -0.62 -5.56 3.02
N ALA A 249 -1.06 -6.28 1.99
CA ALA A 249 -0.35 -6.34 0.72
C ALA A 249 -0.19 -4.98 0.04
N ASP A 250 -1.19 -4.09 0.12
CA ASP A 250 -1.15 -2.73 -0.43
C ASP A 250 -0.09 -1.88 0.30
N GLN A 251 -0.07 -1.88 1.64
CA GLN A 251 0.84 -1.04 2.44
C GLN A 251 2.33 -1.40 2.32
N TYR A 252 2.63 -2.55 1.75
CA TYR A 252 4.00 -3.02 1.48
C TYR A 252 4.24 -3.28 -0.02
N SER A 253 3.34 -2.83 -0.90
CA SER A 253 3.40 -3.11 -2.33
C SER A 253 4.63 -2.52 -3.00
N MET A 254 5.20 -1.45 -2.42
CA MET A 254 6.40 -0.77 -2.89
C MET A 254 7.67 -1.62 -2.71
N LEU A 255 7.62 -2.68 -1.91
CA LEU A 255 8.74 -3.57 -1.65
C LEU A 255 8.68 -4.83 -2.53
N LYS A 256 9.79 -5.54 -2.66
CA LYS A 256 9.81 -6.94 -3.14
C LYS A 256 9.25 -7.90 -2.08
N LEU A 257 8.27 -7.50 -1.28
CA LEU A 257 7.72 -8.35 -0.21
C LEU A 257 6.48 -9.11 -0.71
N ASN A 258 6.54 -10.44 -0.66
CA ASN A 258 5.35 -11.27 -0.84
C ASN A 258 4.62 -11.41 0.50
N VAL A 259 3.53 -10.66 0.65
CA VAL A 259 2.60 -10.84 1.77
C VAL A 259 1.73 -12.04 1.43
N THR A 260 1.77 -13.08 2.26
CA THR A 260 1.13 -14.35 1.95
C THR A 260 0.37 -14.96 3.13
N THR A 261 -0.73 -15.66 2.83
CA THR A 261 -1.39 -16.59 3.75
C THR A 261 -1.02 -18.05 3.46
N ASN A 262 -0.18 -18.30 2.44
CA ASN A 262 0.26 -19.62 2.02
C ASN A 262 1.43 -20.11 2.87
N ARG A 263 1.16 -21.09 3.74
CA ARG A 263 2.17 -21.66 4.63
C ARG A 263 3.36 -22.28 3.89
N GLN A 264 3.11 -22.92 2.74
CA GLN A 264 4.16 -23.60 1.98
C GLN A 264 5.18 -22.62 1.41
N VAL A 265 4.71 -21.46 0.96
CA VAL A 265 5.56 -20.37 0.44
C VAL A 265 6.46 -19.83 1.55
N TYR A 266 5.89 -19.59 2.72
CA TYR A 266 6.67 -19.17 3.90
C TYR A 266 7.70 -20.21 4.32
N ASP A 267 7.30 -21.48 4.47
CA ASP A 267 8.23 -22.53 4.90
C ASP A 267 9.40 -22.71 3.91
N ALA A 268 9.13 -22.60 2.61
CA ALA A 268 10.17 -22.65 1.58
C ALA A 268 11.13 -21.44 1.65
N ALA A 269 10.60 -20.22 1.76
CA ALA A 269 11.42 -19.01 1.90
C ALA A 269 12.26 -19.03 3.18
N ARG A 270 11.66 -19.45 4.30
CA ARG A 270 12.33 -19.57 5.61
C ARG A 270 13.45 -20.59 5.58
N ALA A 271 13.23 -21.74 4.94
CA ALA A 271 14.26 -22.76 4.79
C ALA A 271 15.43 -22.28 3.92
N ALA A 272 15.15 -21.45 2.92
CA ALA A 272 16.18 -20.86 2.07
C ALA A 272 17.00 -19.80 2.81
N ASN A 273 16.33 -18.78 3.36
CA ASN A 273 16.94 -17.70 4.13
C ASN A 273 15.92 -17.04 5.07
N PRO A 274 15.93 -17.34 6.38
CA PRO A 274 14.95 -16.80 7.31
C PRO A 274 15.11 -15.28 7.50
N LEU A 275 16.28 -14.69 7.21
CA LEU A 275 16.50 -13.24 7.29
C LEU A 275 15.64 -12.43 6.30
N ARG A 276 15.00 -13.11 5.33
CA ARG A 276 14.06 -12.50 4.39
C ARG A 276 12.60 -12.81 4.72
N THR A 277 12.34 -13.35 5.90
CA THR A 277 10.99 -13.81 6.27
C THR A 277 10.49 -13.17 7.55
N GLY A 278 9.20 -12.86 7.57
CA GLY A 278 8.47 -12.44 8.76
C GLY A 278 7.23 -13.30 8.98
N ILE A 279 6.72 -13.31 10.20
CA ILE A 279 5.53 -14.07 10.56
C ILE A 279 4.74 -13.33 11.64
N ILE A 280 3.42 -13.25 11.45
CA ILE A 280 2.48 -12.81 12.48
C ILE A 280 1.39 -13.87 12.66
N ASN A 281 1.06 -14.19 13.91
CA ASN A 281 0.07 -15.20 14.24
C ASN A 281 -1.28 -14.56 14.55
N TYR A 282 -2.31 -14.93 13.79
CA TYR A 282 -3.67 -14.63 14.17
C TYR A 282 -4.05 -15.48 15.38
N VAL A 283 -4.78 -14.89 16.33
CA VAL A 283 -5.28 -15.58 17.52
C VAL A 283 -6.79 -15.49 17.55
N ASN A 284 -7.44 -16.62 17.83
CA ASN A 284 -8.89 -16.73 17.89
C ASN A 284 -9.47 -16.30 19.25
N GLN A 285 -8.97 -15.20 19.79
CA GLN A 285 -9.49 -14.55 20.98
C GLN A 285 -9.31 -13.05 20.88
N ASP A 286 -9.96 -12.35 21.81
CA ASP A 286 -9.92 -10.90 21.89
C ASP A 286 -8.70 -10.44 22.68
N GLY A 287 -8.14 -9.31 22.27
CA GLY A 287 -6.96 -8.76 22.91
C GLY A 287 -6.34 -7.63 22.08
N ARG A 288 -5.23 -7.11 22.58
CA ARG A 288 -4.44 -6.09 21.92
C ARG A 288 -3.31 -6.74 21.15
N SER A 289 -3.25 -6.49 19.85
CA SER A 289 -2.17 -6.94 18.98
C SER A 289 -0.83 -6.33 19.39
N TYR A 290 0.25 -7.06 19.12
CA TYR A 290 1.60 -6.61 19.41
C TYR A 290 2.61 -7.43 18.59
N ALA A 291 3.77 -6.83 18.30
CA ALA A 291 4.87 -7.49 17.63
C ALA A 291 6.22 -7.08 18.24
N PRO A 292 7.19 -8.02 18.34
CA PRO A 292 8.54 -7.66 18.77
C PRO A 292 9.25 -6.85 17.68
N ILE A 293 9.81 -5.71 18.07
CA ILE A 293 10.52 -4.82 17.15
C ILE A 293 11.74 -5.53 16.54
N HIS A 294 11.97 -5.35 15.24
CA HIS A 294 13.06 -5.98 14.46
C HIS A 294 12.99 -7.53 14.45
N SER A 295 11.82 -8.14 14.68
CA SER A 295 11.71 -9.60 14.60
C SER A 295 11.59 -10.16 13.17
N PHE A 296 11.42 -9.31 12.15
CA PHE A 296 11.59 -9.71 10.75
C PHE A 296 12.98 -10.33 10.57
N GLY A 297 13.06 -11.37 9.77
CA GLY A 297 14.28 -12.16 9.63
C GLY A 297 14.41 -13.32 10.64
N THR A 298 13.37 -13.58 11.44
CA THR A 298 13.38 -14.59 12.51
C THR A 298 12.04 -15.34 12.56
N THR A 299 11.93 -16.36 13.42
CA THR A 299 10.63 -17.04 13.67
C THR A 299 9.85 -16.45 14.84
N SER A 300 10.37 -15.37 15.45
CA SER A 300 9.74 -14.70 16.57
C SER A 300 8.54 -13.87 16.09
N ALA A 301 7.38 -14.52 16.12
CA ALA A 301 6.15 -13.97 15.55
C ALA A 301 5.55 -12.82 16.36
N GLY A 302 4.92 -11.88 15.66
CA GLY A 302 3.92 -11.01 16.26
C GLY A 302 2.62 -11.77 16.57
N THR A 303 1.75 -11.12 17.34
CA THR A 303 0.43 -11.60 17.70
C THR A 303 -0.63 -10.63 17.19
N LEU A 304 -1.56 -11.15 16.40
CA LEU A 304 -2.70 -10.41 15.90
C LEU A 304 -3.98 -10.99 16.51
N PHE A 305 -4.60 -10.28 17.44
CA PHE A 305 -5.86 -10.73 18.03
C PHE A 305 -7.02 -10.48 17.06
N ARG A 306 -8.00 -11.39 17.06
CA ARG A 306 -9.31 -11.05 16.49
C ARG A 306 -9.96 -10.03 17.43
N ASN A 307 -10.58 -8.97 16.91
CA ASN A 307 -11.36 -8.06 17.76
C ASN A 307 -12.84 -8.49 17.70
N PRO A 308 -13.57 -8.65 18.83
CA PRO A 308 -14.85 -9.33 18.84
C PRO A 308 -16.04 -8.44 18.47
N ALA A 309 -17.00 -9.06 17.79
CA ALA A 309 -18.43 -8.98 18.09
C ALA A 309 -19.20 -7.65 17.89
N SER A 310 -18.66 -6.58 17.31
CA SER A 310 -19.42 -5.31 17.15
C SER A 310 -19.24 -4.63 15.80
N GLY A 311 -19.71 -5.24 14.70
CA GLY A 311 -19.77 -4.54 13.41
C GLY A 311 -18.41 -4.08 12.85
N TRP A 312 -17.30 -4.64 13.35
CA TRP A 312 -15.95 -4.37 12.89
C TRP A 312 -15.77 -4.84 11.44
N ASP A 313 -15.33 -3.95 10.56
CA ASP A 313 -14.86 -4.35 9.24
C ASP A 313 -13.51 -5.06 9.38
N TYR A 314 -13.55 -6.40 9.28
CA TYR A 314 -12.35 -7.23 9.25
C TYR A 314 -11.37 -6.78 8.16
N GLY A 315 -11.87 -6.34 6.99
CA GLY A 315 -11.03 -5.91 5.88
C GLY A 315 -10.16 -4.70 6.21
N TYR A 316 -10.80 -3.62 6.67
CA TYR A 316 -10.11 -2.39 7.05
C TYR A 316 -9.38 -2.50 8.40
N GLY A 317 -10.10 -2.82 9.48
CA GLY A 317 -9.59 -2.68 10.84
C GLY A 317 -8.48 -3.67 11.18
N ILE A 318 -8.73 -4.97 10.98
CA ILE A 318 -7.72 -6.01 11.20
C ILE A 318 -6.60 -5.88 10.17
N GLY A 319 -6.91 -5.48 8.93
CA GLY A 319 -5.92 -5.23 7.88
C GLY A 319 -4.92 -4.14 8.29
N MET A 320 -5.41 -2.98 8.72
CA MET A 320 -4.55 -1.88 9.20
C MET A 320 -3.82 -2.22 10.49
N THR A 321 -4.45 -2.96 11.42
CA THR A 321 -3.74 -3.48 12.60
C THR A 321 -2.58 -4.37 12.16
N ALA A 322 -2.83 -5.30 11.24
CA ALA A 322 -1.79 -6.19 10.75
C ALA A 322 -0.65 -5.42 10.07
N SER A 323 -0.96 -4.42 9.23
CA SER A 323 0.06 -3.56 8.60
C SER A 323 0.94 -2.86 9.63
N HIS A 324 0.35 -2.36 10.70
CA HIS A 324 1.03 -1.71 11.83
C HIS A 324 1.96 -2.68 12.58
N GLU A 325 1.46 -3.87 12.94
CA GLU A 325 2.25 -4.87 13.65
C GLU A 325 3.39 -5.45 12.79
N VAL A 326 3.15 -5.61 11.48
CA VAL A 326 4.22 -5.93 10.52
C VAL A 326 5.29 -4.84 10.57
N GLY A 327 4.91 -3.57 10.74
CA GLY A 327 5.83 -2.43 10.84
C GLY A 327 6.74 -2.53 12.06
N HIS A 328 6.20 -2.93 13.22
CA HIS A 328 7.05 -3.26 14.37
C HIS A 328 8.03 -4.38 14.05
N GLN A 329 7.60 -5.48 13.44
CA GLN A 329 8.53 -6.54 13.06
C GLN A 329 9.62 -6.04 12.12
N MET A 330 9.31 -5.05 11.29
CA MET A 330 10.28 -4.34 10.43
C MET A 330 11.12 -3.29 11.16
N GLY A 331 10.87 -3.00 12.43
CA GLY A 331 11.73 -2.13 13.24
C GLY A 331 11.15 -0.77 13.63
N MET A 332 9.92 -0.45 13.26
CA MET A 332 9.34 0.88 13.54
C MET A 332 8.77 0.98 14.97
N LEU A 333 8.88 2.15 15.58
CA LEU A 333 8.14 2.58 16.75
C LEU A 333 6.84 3.30 16.35
N HIS A 334 5.99 3.60 17.33
CA HIS A 334 4.77 4.38 17.09
C HIS A 334 5.09 5.80 16.63
N ASP A 335 4.30 6.27 15.66
CA ASP A 335 4.18 7.68 15.31
C ASP A 335 3.23 8.35 16.28
N GLY A 336 3.79 8.95 17.34
CA GLY A 336 3.03 9.70 18.35
C GLY A 336 2.99 11.20 18.08
N GLY A 337 2.02 11.88 18.68
CA GLY A 337 1.97 13.34 18.66
C GLY A 337 0.63 13.92 19.09
N GLY A 338 0.65 15.09 19.74
CA GLY A 338 -0.55 15.78 20.21
C GLY A 338 -1.00 15.36 21.62
N GLN A 339 -2.25 15.68 21.99
CA GLN A 339 -2.79 15.40 23.34
C GLN A 339 -3.24 13.95 23.55
N GLY A 340 -3.42 13.16 22.47
CA GLY A 340 -3.92 11.79 22.50
C GLY A 340 -2.98 10.75 23.12
N GLY A 341 -1.68 11.07 23.22
CA GLY A 341 -0.67 10.22 23.84
C GLY A 341 0.18 9.45 22.82
N GLU A 342 0.13 8.11 22.91
CA GLU A 342 1.00 7.13 22.22
C GLU A 342 1.00 7.26 20.68
N TYR A 343 -0.15 7.55 20.09
CA TYR A 343 -0.34 7.59 18.64
C TYR A 343 -0.82 8.97 18.19
N PHE A 344 -0.32 9.42 17.04
CA PHE A 344 -0.78 10.60 16.35
C PHE A 344 -2.13 10.31 15.68
N GLU A 345 -3.10 11.20 15.88
CA GLU A 345 -4.50 11.01 15.43
C GLU A 345 -4.71 11.37 13.94
N GLY A 346 -3.65 11.80 13.26
CA GLY A 346 -3.70 12.28 11.89
C GLY A 346 -4.19 13.72 11.77
N ILE A 347 -4.41 14.16 10.54
CA ILE A 347 -4.82 15.53 10.21
C ILE A 347 -6.11 15.47 9.37
N PRO A 348 -7.29 15.67 9.99
CA PRO A 348 -8.58 15.54 9.30
C PRO A 348 -8.74 16.43 8.06
N ALA A 349 -8.13 17.62 8.06
CA ALA A 349 -8.17 18.54 6.92
C ALA A 349 -7.59 17.93 5.63
N PHE A 350 -6.62 17.03 5.79
CA PHE A 350 -5.99 16.31 4.69
C PHE A 350 -6.35 14.83 4.67
N GLN A 351 -7.26 14.36 5.54
CA GLN A 351 -7.64 12.95 5.67
C GLN A 351 -6.44 11.99 5.66
N TRP A 352 -5.36 12.40 6.36
CA TRP A 352 -4.08 11.71 6.38
C TRP A 352 -3.71 11.29 7.81
N CYS A 353 -3.13 10.10 7.96
CA CYS A 353 -2.58 9.61 9.22
C CYS A 353 -1.42 8.64 8.92
N PRO A 354 -0.32 8.65 9.69
CA PRO A 354 0.74 7.66 9.49
C PRO A 354 0.29 6.26 9.90
N ILE A 355 0.83 5.23 9.25
CA ILE A 355 0.52 3.81 9.54
C ILE A 355 0.89 3.44 10.98
N MET A 356 2.02 3.95 11.48
CA MET A 356 2.43 3.76 12.87
C MET A 356 1.70 4.69 13.86
N GLY A 357 0.72 5.47 13.39
CA GLY A 357 -0.15 6.32 14.20
C GLY A 357 -1.51 5.69 14.46
N ASN A 358 -2.49 6.53 14.78
CA ASN A 358 -3.85 6.09 15.10
C ASN A 358 -4.75 6.11 13.87
N TYR A 359 -4.70 5.05 13.08
CA TYR A 359 -5.53 4.92 11.87
C TYR A 359 -7.05 4.87 12.18
N TRP A 360 -7.47 4.69 13.45
CA TRP A 360 -8.89 4.67 13.84
C TRP A 360 -9.61 5.99 13.55
N TYR A 361 -8.97 7.11 13.84
CA TYR A 361 -9.52 8.44 13.54
C TYR A 361 -9.73 8.67 12.04
N GLY A 362 -8.98 7.93 11.22
CA GLY A 362 -9.15 7.93 9.78
C GLY A 362 -10.36 7.14 9.28
N GLY A 363 -10.91 6.22 10.07
CA GLY A 363 -11.97 5.31 9.60
C GLY A 363 -13.28 5.99 9.16
N GLY A 364 -13.49 7.26 9.52
CA GLY A 364 -14.64 8.07 9.07
C GLY A 364 -14.35 8.95 7.84
N TRP A 365 -13.14 8.91 7.28
CA TRP A 365 -12.78 9.75 6.13
C TRP A 365 -13.16 9.07 4.81
N ALA A 366 -13.66 9.84 3.84
CA ALA A 366 -14.06 9.31 2.54
C ALA A 366 -12.85 8.97 1.65
N ASN A 367 -11.76 9.72 1.81
CA ASN A 367 -10.52 9.60 1.05
C ASN A 367 -9.31 9.50 1.97
N GLN A 368 -9.35 8.47 2.80
CA GLN A 368 -8.26 8.08 3.70
C GLN A 368 -6.95 7.95 2.94
N LEU A 369 -5.90 8.47 3.55
CA LEU A 369 -4.52 8.28 3.13
C LEU A 369 -3.69 7.86 4.35
N PHE A 370 -3.20 6.62 4.32
CA PHE A 370 -2.29 6.11 5.33
C PHE A 370 -0.93 5.90 4.70
N THR A 371 0.11 6.47 5.29
CA THR A 371 1.47 6.38 4.73
C THR A 371 2.48 6.03 5.80
N TRP A 372 3.66 5.59 5.39
CA TRP A 372 4.84 5.61 6.26
C TRP A 372 5.25 7.05 6.57
N SER A 373 6.00 7.22 7.64
CA SER A 373 6.35 8.51 8.21
C SER A 373 7.86 8.68 8.32
N LYS A 374 8.26 9.94 8.46
CA LYS A 374 9.55 10.30 9.04
C LYS A 374 9.44 11.38 10.12
N GLY A 375 8.27 11.46 10.74
CA GLY A 375 7.97 12.41 11.81
C GLY A 375 7.99 13.89 11.37
N GLU A 376 7.55 14.20 10.15
CA GLU A 376 7.64 15.58 9.62
C GLU A 376 6.59 16.54 10.20
N TYR A 377 5.52 16.01 10.79
CA TYR A 377 4.41 16.77 11.36
C TYR A 377 4.82 17.45 12.67
N ALA A 378 4.25 18.63 12.93
CA ALA A 378 4.73 19.55 13.97
C ALA A 378 4.75 18.96 15.39
N THR A 379 3.90 17.97 15.67
CA THR A 379 3.77 17.36 17.00
C THR A 379 4.43 15.99 17.13
N ALA A 380 5.22 15.55 16.14
CA ALA A 380 5.82 14.23 16.12
C ALA A 380 6.70 13.98 17.35
N SER A 381 6.42 12.90 18.08
CA SER A 381 7.26 12.41 19.17
C SER A 381 8.28 11.37 18.70
N ASN A 382 8.13 10.87 17.48
CA ASN A 382 9.03 9.96 16.79
C ASN A 382 9.45 10.56 15.45
N GLN A 383 10.71 10.37 15.06
CA GLN A 383 11.33 10.91 13.84
C GLN A 383 12.12 9.82 13.09
N GLU A 384 11.77 8.56 13.32
CA GLU A 384 12.30 7.41 12.58
C GLU A 384 12.01 7.53 11.09
N ASP A 385 12.97 7.16 10.25
CA ASP A 385 12.77 7.07 8.80
C ASP A 385 12.29 5.66 8.46
N ASP A 386 10.97 5.47 8.44
CA ASP A 386 10.31 4.17 8.25
C ASP A 386 10.75 3.46 6.95
N LEU A 387 10.88 4.21 5.86
CA LEU A 387 11.28 3.66 4.56
C LEU A 387 12.74 3.19 4.59
N ARG A 388 13.62 3.96 5.24
CA ARG A 388 15.02 3.57 5.46
C ARG A 388 15.13 2.35 6.37
N ILE A 389 14.30 2.26 7.40
CA ILE A 389 14.27 1.09 8.30
C ILE A 389 13.94 -0.17 7.50
N MET A 390 12.87 -0.17 6.69
CA MET A 390 12.51 -1.33 5.86
C MET A 390 13.60 -1.69 4.84
N ASN A 391 14.13 -0.70 4.13
CA ASN A 391 14.96 -0.97 2.96
C ASN A 391 16.45 -1.19 3.28
N VAL A 392 16.97 -0.54 4.33
CA VAL A 392 18.40 -0.56 4.69
C VAL A 392 18.61 -1.40 5.94
N GLU A 393 17.81 -1.21 6.99
CA GLU A 393 18.03 -1.93 8.25
C GLU A 393 17.52 -3.36 8.19
N GLU A 394 16.30 -3.56 7.68
CA GLU A 394 15.71 -4.90 7.48
C GLU A 394 16.01 -5.49 6.09
N ASN A 395 16.67 -4.72 5.23
CA ASN A 395 17.18 -5.17 3.94
C ASN A 395 16.08 -5.81 3.05
N VAL A 396 14.91 -5.17 3.00
CA VAL A 396 13.82 -5.50 2.07
C VAL A 396 13.88 -4.53 0.89
N PRO A 397 14.31 -4.95 -0.31
CA PRO A 397 14.44 -4.06 -1.45
C PRO A 397 13.10 -3.50 -1.90
N TYR A 398 13.12 -2.29 -2.49
CA TYR A 398 12.01 -1.80 -3.30
C TYR A 398 11.74 -2.72 -4.49
N ALA A 399 10.48 -2.71 -4.94
CA ALA A 399 10.08 -3.31 -6.20
C ALA A 399 10.93 -2.76 -7.36
N ASP A 400 10.96 -3.51 -8.47
CA ASP A 400 11.60 -3.01 -9.68
C ASP A 400 10.71 -1.92 -10.31
N ASP A 401 11.34 -0.83 -10.72
CA ASP A 401 10.70 0.27 -11.44
C ASP A 401 10.08 -0.27 -12.75
N ASP A 402 8.76 -0.12 -12.88
CA ASP A 402 8.01 -0.64 -14.02
C ASP A 402 8.00 0.32 -15.22
N ASN A 403 8.59 1.51 -15.08
CA ASN A 403 8.61 2.60 -16.06
C ASN A 403 9.99 3.28 -16.23
N VAL A 404 11.08 2.55 -15.94
CA VAL A 404 12.46 3.07 -15.94
C VAL A 404 12.89 3.84 -17.20
N ASN A 405 12.34 3.50 -18.37
CA ASN A 405 12.67 4.13 -19.64
C ASN A 405 11.54 5.02 -20.20
N GLY A 406 10.45 5.21 -19.46
CA GLY A 406 9.21 5.74 -20.01
C GLY A 406 8.42 4.69 -20.81
N LYS A 407 7.12 4.93 -20.95
CA LYS A 407 6.19 4.18 -21.80
C LYS A 407 5.51 5.10 -22.80
N ALA A 408 5.08 4.59 -23.95
CA ALA A 408 4.14 5.34 -24.78
C ALA A 408 2.73 5.23 -24.17
N LEU A 409 1.91 6.29 -24.23
CA LEU A 409 0.47 6.15 -23.94
C LEU A 409 -0.16 5.21 -24.97
N VAL A 410 -0.90 4.23 -24.48
CA VAL A 410 -1.62 3.27 -25.31
C VAL A 410 -3.05 3.78 -25.50
N LEU A 411 -3.39 4.12 -26.74
CA LEU A 411 -4.73 4.55 -27.13
C LEU A 411 -5.48 3.41 -27.81
N ARG A 412 -6.68 3.10 -27.32
CA ARG A 412 -7.64 2.23 -28.02
C ARG A 412 -8.39 3.00 -29.10
N THR A 413 -9.23 2.29 -29.85
CA THR A 413 -10.07 2.88 -30.92
C THR A 413 -10.82 4.11 -30.43
N GLY A 414 -10.77 5.20 -31.22
CA GLY A 414 -11.42 6.46 -30.86
C GLY A 414 -10.62 7.34 -29.88
N GLY A 415 -9.36 6.99 -29.60
CA GLY A 415 -8.50 7.76 -28.71
C GLY A 415 -8.76 7.48 -27.23
N GLU A 416 -9.42 6.38 -26.89
CA GLU A 416 -9.67 5.98 -25.50
C GLU A 416 -8.35 5.61 -24.79
N LEU A 417 -8.15 6.19 -23.62
CA LEU A 417 -7.14 5.75 -22.65
C LEU A 417 -7.81 4.77 -21.69
N ASN A 418 -7.40 3.51 -21.76
CA ASN A 418 -7.95 2.46 -20.91
C ASN A 418 -7.00 2.14 -19.75
N PRO A 419 -7.50 2.03 -18.51
CA PRO A 419 -6.67 1.74 -17.33
C PRO A 419 -5.97 0.39 -17.37
N ALA A 420 -6.48 -0.58 -18.12
CA ALA A 420 -5.81 -1.88 -18.28
C ALA A 420 -4.52 -1.79 -19.11
N ASP A 421 -4.41 -0.77 -19.98
CA ASP A 421 -3.25 -0.60 -20.86
C ASP A 421 -2.29 0.49 -20.38
N ASN A 422 -2.76 1.37 -19.48
CA ASN A 422 -2.04 2.54 -19.01
C ASN A 422 -2.06 2.58 -17.48
N TRP A 423 -1.03 2.01 -16.86
CA TRP A 423 -0.85 1.96 -15.42
C TRP A 423 0.65 1.94 -15.08
N GLY A 424 0.97 2.21 -13.81
CA GLY A 424 2.30 2.07 -13.26
C GLY A 424 2.31 2.00 -11.73
N GLN A 425 3.49 1.91 -11.15
CA GLN A 425 3.72 1.91 -9.72
C GLN A 425 4.78 2.95 -9.35
N ILE A 426 4.42 3.90 -8.47
CA ILE A 426 5.42 4.72 -7.79
C ILE A 426 5.95 3.95 -6.60
N GLU A 427 7.08 3.28 -6.74
CA GLU A 427 7.58 2.31 -5.75
C GLU A 427 8.65 2.88 -4.81
N ARG A 428 9.19 4.06 -5.09
CA ARG A 428 10.10 4.79 -4.17
C ARG A 428 9.98 6.29 -4.32
N THR A 429 10.53 7.01 -3.34
CA THR A 429 10.44 8.49 -3.24
C THR A 429 11.07 9.25 -4.40
N THR A 430 12.02 8.63 -5.08
CA THR A 430 12.72 9.20 -6.23
C THR A 430 12.13 8.75 -7.56
N ASP A 431 11.12 7.89 -7.55
CA ASP A 431 10.53 7.37 -8.76
C ASP A 431 9.58 8.40 -9.41
N THR A 432 9.62 8.41 -10.74
CA THR A 432 8.77 9.21 -11.60
C THR A 432 8.49 8.44 -12.88
N ASP A 433 7.21 8.19 -13.12
CA ASP A 433 6.77 7.46 -14.29
C ASP A 433 6.50 8.40 -15.45
N THR A 434 6.99 8.04 -16.63
CA THR A 434 6.88 8.87 -17.84
C THR A 434 6.01 8.19 -18.89
N PHE A 435 4.97 8.88 -19.37
CA PHE A 435 4.20 8.47 -20.54
C PHE A 435 4.34 9.48 -21.69
N THR A 436 4.69 9.01 -22.87
CA THR A 436 4.88 9.87 -24.05
C THR A 436 3.77 9.69 -25.07
N PHE A 437 3.37 10.78 -25.73
CA PHE A 437 2.46 10.75 -26.88
C PHE A 437 2.75 11.91 -27.83
N SER A 438 2.17 11.89 -29.02
CA SER A 438 2.30 12.97 -29.99
C SER A 438 1.00 13.23 -30.72
N LEU A 439 0.79 14.48 -31.09
CA LEU A 439 -0.38 14.97 -31.80
C LEU A 439 0.05 15.56 -33.15
N THR A 440 -0.62 15.18 -34.22
CA THR A 440 -0.37 15.72 -35.58
C THR A 440 -1.19 16.97 -35.88
N ALA A 441 -2.22 17.24 -35.07
CA ALA A 441 -3.08 18.41 -35.11
C ALA A 441 -3.48 18.78 -33.67
N THR A 442 -4.15 19.92 -33.47
CA THR A 442 -4.68 20.26 -32.16
C THR A 442 -5.60 19.16 -31.63
N GLY A 443 -5.32 18.69 -30.42
CA GLY A 443 -6.13 17.70 -29.73
C GLY A 443 -6.70 18.21 -28.42
N THR A 444 -7.65 17.46 -27.88
CA THR A 444 -8.27 17.67 -26.58
C THR A 444 -8.00 16.43 -25.74
N LEU A 445 -7.28 16.63 -24.63
CA LEU A 445 -7.01 15.64 -23.62
C LEU A 445 -8.05 15.73 -22.50
N ASN A 446 -8.77 14.64 -22.27
CA ASN A 446 -9.47 14.36 -21.02
C ASN A 446 -8.76 13.19 -20.37
N LEU A 447 -8.20 13.35 -19.18
CA LEU A 447 -7.43 12.30 -18.53
C LEU A 447 -7.65 12.38 -17.02
N ARG A 448 -7.92 11.24 -16.39
CA ARG A 448 -7.90 11.06 -14.95
C ARG A 448 -6.88 9.99 -14.59
N VAL A 449 -6.14 10.23 -13.53
CA VAL A 449 -5.15 9.32 -12.96
C VAL A 449 -5.55 9.02 -11.52
N ASP A 450 -5.89 7.77 -11.23
CA ASP A 450 -6.26 7.37 -9.87
C ASP A 450 -5.31 6.30 -9.32
N PRO A 451 -5.09 6.28 -8.00
CA PRO A 451 -4.55 5.13 -7.31
C PRO A 451 -5.54 3.96 -7.42
N ILE A 452 -5.01 2.74 -7.52
CA ILE A 452 -5.82 1.52 -7.79
C ILE A 452 -5.73 0.45 -6.70
N GLU A 453 -5.02 0.74 -5.61
CA GLU A 453 -5.00 -0.09 -4.39
C GLU A 453 -6.23 0.16 -3.53
N TYR A 454 -6.60 -0.84 -2.73
CA TYR A 454 -7.76 -0.76 -1.84
C TYR A 454 -7.46 0.17 -0.66
N LEU A 455 -6.30 0.00 -0.02
CA LEU A 455 -5.73 1.00 0.88
C LEU A 455 -4.56 1.68 0.20
N ARG A 456 -4.85 2.85 -0.37
CA ARG A 456 -3.87 3.66 -1.08
C ARG A 456 -2.92 4.38 -0.12
N MET A 457 -1.65 4.34 -0.48
CA MET A 457 -0.61 5.23 0.03
C MET A 457 -0.30 6.36 -0.95
N LEU A 458 -0.73 6.23 -2.21
CA LEU A 458 -0.41 7.18 -3.27
C LEU A 458 -1.42 8.33 -3.30
N ASP A 459 -0.89 9.53 -3.12
CA ASP A 459 -1.45 10.78 -3.62
C ASP A 459 -0.83 11.07 -5.00
N VAL A 460 -1.64 11.31 -6.03
CA VAL A 460 -1.13 11.42 -7.41
C VAL A 460 -0.80 12.87 -7.77
N ASP A 461 0.46 13.13 -8.14
CA ASP A 461 0.86 14.34 -8.86
C ASP A 461 1.15 14.02 -10.32
N ALA A 462 0.43 14.67 -11.24
CA ALA A 462 0.58 14.49 -12.68
C ALA A 462 0.96 15.81 -13.35
N THR A 463 2.08 15.82 -14.08
CA THR A 463 2.57 16.99 -14.79
C THR A 463 2.77 16.70 -16.27
N LEU A 464 2.16 17.50 -17.13
CA LEU A 464 2.30 17.42 -18.58
C LEU A 464 3.35 18.41 -19.06
N TYR A 465 4.32 17.92 -19.84
CA TYR A 465 5.38 18.70 -20.47
C TYR A 465 5.24 18.66 -22.00
N ASN A 466 5.63 19.76 -22.67
CA ASN A 466 5.82 19.78 -24.12
C ASN A 466 7.23 19.30 -24.52
N ALA A 467 7.53 19.31 -25.82
CA ALA A 467 8.81 18.88 -26.37
C ALA A 467 10.00 19.75 -25.91
N GLU A 468 9.75 21.02 -25.58
CA GLU A 468 10.73 21.97 -25.05
C GLU A 468 11.01 21.77 -23.55
N GLY A 469 10.32 20.82 -22.89
CA GLY A 469 10.46 20.57 -21.46
C GLY A 469 9.73 21.59 -20.58
N GLN A 470 8.83 22.39 -21.14
CA GLN A 470 8.01 23.35 -20.41
C GLN A 470 6.75 22.66 -19.86
N VAL A 471 6.36 23.02 -18.64
CA VAL A 471 5.11 22.55 -18.04
C VAL A 471 3.93 23.19 -18.79
N VAL A 472 3.10 22.34 -19.37
CA VAL A 472 1.85 22.70 -20.04
C VAL A 472 0.71 22.76 -19.02
N ALA A 473 0.64 21.75 -18.17
CA ALA A 473 -0.36 21.64 -17.11
C ALA A 473 0.16 20.75 -15.98
N ASN A 474 -0.35 20.95 -14.78
CA ASN A 474 -0.11 20.09 -13.61
C ASN A 474 -1.46 19.87 -12.90
N SER A 475 -1.64 18.70 -12.30
CA SER A 475 -2.78 18.40 -11.45
C SER A 475 -2.37 17.49 -10.29
N ASN A 476 -2.82 17.87 -9.11
CA ASN A 476 -2.90 17.08 -7.89
C ASN A 476 -4.18 17.54 -7.18
N LEU A 477 -5.23 16.70 -7.15
CA LEU A 477 -6.54 17.10 -6.65
C LEU A 477 -6.61 16.91 -5.12
N PRO A 478 -6.79 18.00 -4.35
CA PRO A 478 -6.76 17.93 -2.89
C PRO A 478 -7.78 16.93 -2.34
N VAL A 479 -7.35 16.12 -1.38
CA VAL A 479 -8.09 15.06 -0.71
C VAL A 479 -8.53 13.91 -1.63
N ASN A 480 -8.63 14.11 -2.94
CA ASN A 480 -9.13 13.10 -3.88
C ASN A 480 -8.10 11.98 -4.15
N ARG A 481 -6.81 12.27 -3.93
CA ARG A 481 -5.65 11.41 -4.25
C ARG A 481 -5.50 11.12 -5.73
N SER A 482 -6.05 11.97 -6.60
CA SER A 482 -6.06 11.76 -8.04
C SER A 482 -5.58 13.01 -8.77
N ALA A 483 -5.31 12.86 -10.05
CA ALA A 483 -5.04 13.98 -10.93
C ALA A 483 -6.00 13.97 -12.12
N GLU A 484 -6.38 15.15 -12.62
CA GLU A 484 -7.33 15.26 -13.72
C GLU A 484 -6.99 16.43 -14.66
N PHE A 485 -7.09 16.17 -15.96
CA PHE A 485 -7.07 17.15 -17.03
C PHE A 485 -8.41 17.06 -17.77
N VAL A 486 -9.19 18.14 -17.79
CA VAL A 486 -10.53 18.16 -18.41
C VAL A 486 -10.53 19.13 -19.58
N GLY A 487 -10.82 18.63 -20.78
CA GLY A 487 -10.91 19.44 -21.98
C GLY A 487 -9.62 20.20 -22.33
N LEU A 488 -8.45 19.68 -21.93
CA LEU A 488 -7.18 20.37 -22.12
C LEU A 488 -6.82 20.39 -23.61
N SER A 489 -6.85 21.56 -24.22
CA SER A 489 -6.46 21.73 -25.62
C SER A 489 -4.94 21.75 -25.75
N LEU A 490 -4.42 20.85 -26.59
CA LEU A 490 -3.01 20.65 -26.84
C LEU A 490 -2.73 20.87 -28.33
N PRO A 491 -1.85 21.81 -28.70
CA PRO A 491 -1.38 21.94 -30.08
C PRO A 491 -0.74 20.65 -30.63
N ALA A 492 -0.57 20.58 -31.95
CA ALA A 492 0.26 19.55 -32.55
C ALA A 492 1.68 19.59 -31.97
N GLY A 493 2.25 18.43 -31.65
CA GLY A 493 3.55 18.33 -30.99
C GLY A 493 3.70 17.05 -30.18
N SER A 494 4.88 16.88 -29.59
CA SER A 494 5.19 15.77 -28.70
C SER A 494 5.03 16.20 -27.25
N TYR A 495 4.49 15.29 -26.43
CA TYR A 495 4.20 15.53 -25.04
C TYR A 495 4.71 14.38 -24.17
N ARG A 496 5.02 14.74 -22.93
CA ARG A 496 5.36 13.80 -21.87
C ARG A 496 4.51 14.08 -20.65
N LEU A 497 3.72 13.12 -20.24
CA LEU A 497 3.03 13.09 -18.95
C LEU A 497 3.96 12.42 -17.93
N VAL A 498 4.19 13.09 -16.81
CA VAL A 498 5.01 12.58 -15.70
C VAL A 498 4.11 12.38 -14.49
N ILE A 499 4.12 11.17 -13.94
CA ILE A 499 3.39 10.80 -12.72
C ILE A 499 4.40 10.58 -11.60
N GLN A 500 4.12 11.11 -10.41
CA GLN A 500 4.93 10.91 -9.22
C GLN A 500 4.06 10.97 -7.95
N GLY A 501 4.66 10.66 -6.80
CA GLY A 501 4.04 10.86 -5.50
C GLY A 501 3.79 12.35 -5.19
N GLY A 502 2.56 12.66 -4.80
CA GLY A 502 2.07 13.98 -4.44
C GLY A 502 2.25 14.35 -2.98
N ALA A 503 1.80 15.55 -2.62
CA ALA A 503 1.90 16.10 -1.27
C ALA A 503 0.77 17.13 -1.07
N GLU A 504 0.28 17.25 0.16
CA GLU A 504 -0.72 18.27 0.50
C GLU A 504 -0.35 19.04 1.77
N GLY A 505 -0.62 20.35 1.73
CA GLY A 505 -0.28 21.25 2.82
C GLY A 505 1.23 21.44 2.94
N THR A 506 1.71 21.45 4.19
CA THR A 506 3.15 21.47 4.50
C THR A 506 3.47 20.21 5.30
N PRO A 507 4.72 19.71 5.31
CA PRO A 507 5.05 18.55 6.13
C PRO A 507 4.68 18.74 7.61
N GLN A 508 4.76 19.98 8.12
CA GLN A 508 4.39 20.32 9.50
C GLN A 508 2.87 20.24 9.77
N ASN A 509 2.04 20.48 8.75
CA ASN A 509 0.58 20.48 8.82
C ASN A 509 0.03 20.01 7.47
N GLY A 510 0.07 18.70 7.25
CA GLY A 510 -0.11 18.04 5.97
C GLY A 510 0.79 16.81 5.90
N PHE A 511 1.16 16.44 4.68
CA PHE A 511 2.12 15.37 4.41
C PHE A 511 3.00 15.74 3.22
N SER A 512 4.25 15.27 3.23
CA SER A 512 5.13 15.40 2.08
C SER A 512 4.97 14.20 1.15
N LYS A 513 5.64 14.24 -0.02
CA LYS A 513 5.68 13.11 -0.94
C LYS A 513 6.49 11.91 -0.45
N TYR A 514 7.10 11.99 0.73
CA TYR A 514 8.01 10.98 1.28
C TYR A 514 7.45 9.56 1.26
N SER A 515 6.16 9.36 1.47
CA SER A 515 5.57 8.02 1.42
C SER A 515 4.30 7.98 0.56
N SER A 516 4.23 8.88 -0.41
CA SER A 516 3.19 8.86 -1.44
C SER A 516 3.59 7.88 -2.55
N LEU A 517 3.42 6.58 -2.26
CA LEU A 517 3.86 5.45 -3.09
C LEU A 517 2.66 4.55 -3.41
N GLY A 518 2.71 3.76 -4.47
CA GLY A 518 1.66 2.79 -4.79
C GLY A 518 1.32 2.71 -6.27
N PHE A 519 0.33 1.89 -6.60
CA PHE A 519 -0.11 1.69 -7.98
C PHE A 519 -1.15 2.72 -8.41
N TYR A 520 -1.09 3.13 -9.68
CA TYR A 520 -2.07 4.00 -10.32
C TYR A 520 -2.43 3.55 -11.73
N ALA A 521 -3.55 4.03 -12.24
CA ALA A 521 -3.97 3.83 -13.63
C ALA A 521 -4.55 5.10 -14.26
N LEU A 522 -4.46 5.17 -15.59
CA LEU A 522 -4.94 6.29 -16.41
C LEU A 522 -6.22 5.90 -17.16
N LYS A 523 -7.20 6.80 -17.15
CA LYS A 523 -8.42 6.68 -17.96
C LYS A 523 -8.78 8.00 -18.60
N GLY A 524 -9.28 7.97 -19.82
CA GLY A 524 -9.77 9.17 -20.47
C GLY A 524 -9.87 9.06 -21.98
N THR A 525 -9.72 10.19 -22.65
CA THR A 525 -9.69 10.29 -24.10
C THR A 525 -8.65 11.30 -24.56
N LEU A 526 -7.97 10.98 -25.65
CA LEU A 526 -7.16 11.91 -26.41
C LEU A 526 -7.72 11.96 -27.83
N SER A 527 -8.39 13.06 -28.14
CA SER A 527 -9.08 13.25 -29.43
C SER A 527 -8.43 14.38 -30.21
N THR A 528 -8.20 14.22 -31.50
CA THR A 528 -7.75 15.32 -32.37
C THR A 528 -8.95 16.03 -32.98
N THR A 529 -8.94 17.37 -32.97
CA THR A 529 -9.93 18.16 -33.70
C THR A 529 -9.89 17.80 -35.19
N GLY A 530 -10.91 17.10 -35.68
CA GLY A 530 -11.06 16.72 -37.08
C GLY A 530 -11.07 15.22 -37.41
N GLU A 531 -10.95 14.31 -36.44
CA GLU A 531 -11.11 12.86 -36.67
C GLU A 531 -12.35 12.31 -35.93
N PRO A 532 -13.47 12.03 -36.61
CA PRO A 532 -14.58 11.33 -35.98
C PRO A 532 -14.25 9.85 -35.76
N PRO A 533 -14.97 9.18 -34.84
CA PRO A 533 -14.79 7.76 -34.57
C PRO A 533 -14.83 6.94 -35.86
N SER A 534 -13.75 6.19 -36.12
CA SER A 534 -13.61 5.34 -37.30
C SER A 534 -13.22 3.90 -36.91
N THR A 535 -13.71 2.92 -37.65
CA THR A 535 -13.41 1.49 -37.42
C THR A 535 -12.21 1.05 -38.27
N PRO A 536 -11.15 0.43 -37.70
CA PRO A 536 -10.01 -0.02 -38.50
C PRO A 536 -10.36 -1.21 -39.41
N LEU A 537 -9.91 -1.18 -40.66
CA LEU A 537 -10.01 -2.28 -41.62
C LEU A 537 -8.65 -2.97 -41.79
N THR A 538 -8.70 -4.30 -41.98
CA THR A 538 -7.52 -5.09 -42.37
C THR A 538 -7.53 -5.30 -43.89
N SER A 539 -6.41 -5.05 -44.54
CA SER A 539 -6.28 -5.22 -46.01
C SER A 539 -6.73 -6.62 -46.44
N GLY A 540 -7.66 -6.69 -47.39
CA GLY A 540 -8.18 -7.93 -47.96
C GLY A 540 -9.30 -8.61 -47.15
N VAL A 541 -9.56 -8.19 -45.91
CA VAL A 541 -10.53 -8.82 -45.00
C VAL A 541 -11.88 -8.09 -45.08
N PRO A 542 -12.98 -8.76 -45.43
CA PRO A 542 -14.32 -8.17 -45.43
C PRO A 542 -14.86 -8.00 -44.01
N MET A 543 -15.52 -6.87 -43.75
CA MET A 543 -16.23 -6.55 -42.51
C MET A 543 -17.74 -6.56 -42.76
N PRO A 544 -18.45 -7.67 -42.43
CA PRO A 544 -19.87 -7.83 -42.73
C PRO A 544 -20.79 -7.12 -41.72
N ASN A 545 -22.10 -7.21 -41.96
CA ASN A 545 -23.16 -6.82 -41.01
C ASN A 545 -23.16 -5.34 -40.62
N GLN A 546 -22.71 -4.46 -41.51
CA GLN A 546 -22.76 -3.01 -41.31
C GLN A 546 -24.17 -2.50 -41.61
N ALA A 547 -24.61 -1.49 -40.87
CA ALA A 547 -25.93 -0.88 -41.03
C ALA A 547 -25.83 0.64 -40.85
N GLY A 548 -26.74 1.36 -41.51
CA GLY A 548 -26.81 2.82 -41.43
C GLY A 548 -28.21 3.32 -41.76
N ALA A 549 -28.65 4.37 -41.05
CA ALA A 549 -29.91 5.05 -41.35
C ALA A 549 -29.75 6.02 -42.52
N THR A 550 -30.87 6.40 -43.14
CA THR A 550 -30.91 7.50 -44.12
C THR A 550 -30.28 8.77 -43.53
N GLY A 551 -29.33 9.37 -44.24
CA GLY A 551 -28.59 10.55 -43.83
C GLY A 551 -27.44 10.31 -42.84
N SER A 552 -27.18 9.07 -42.44
CA SER A 552 -26.10 8.75 -41.49
C SER A 552 -24.77 8.48 -42.19
N TRP A 553 -23.68 8.80 -41.48
CA TRP A 553 -22.31 8.48 -41.88
C TRP A 553 -21.72 7.42 -40.94
N THR A 554 -21.08 6.41 -41.51
CA THR A 554 -20.23 5.45 -40.80
C THR A 554 -18.82 5.53 -41.35
N TYR A 555 -17.82 5.65 -40.48
CA TYR A 555 -16.43 5.82 -40.91
C TYR A 555 -15.56 4.61 -40.59
N TYR A 556 -14.63 4.32 -41.49
CA TYR A 556 -13.60 3.29 -41.37
C TYR A 556 -12.24 3.88 -41.71
N ARG A 557 -11.15 3.20 -41.34
CA ARG A 557 -9.79 3.60 -41.73
C ARG A 557 -8.92 2.41 -42.13
N ILE A 558 -8.00 2.63 -43.08
CA ILE A 558 -6.99 1.66 -43.50
C ILE A 558 -5.62 2.32 -43.64
N ALA A 559 -4.57 1.65 -43.17
CA ALA A 559 -3.19 2.09 -43.37
C ALA A 559 -2.70 1.65 -44.76
N VAL A 560 -2.11 2.60 -45.50
CA VAL A 560 -1.47 2.36 -46.79
C VAL A 560 0.06 2.49 -46.61
N PRO A 561 0.83 1.41 -46.79
CA PRO A 561 2.29 1.46 -46.74
C PRO A 561 2.91 2.27 -47.88
N ASN A 562 4.18 2.65 -47.74
CA ASN A 562 4.92 3.28 -48.82
C ASN A 562 5.11 2.32 -50.00
N GLY A 563 5.01 2.84 -51.22
CA GLY A 563 5.20 2.08 -52.46
C GLY A 563 3.97 1.34 -52.97
N SER A 564 2.82 1.37 -52.27
CA SER A 564 1.60 0.71 -52.72
C SER A 564 1.14 1.19 -54.10
N THR A 565 0.77 0.25 -54.97
CA THR A 565 0.32 0.55 -56.34
C THR A 565 -1.18 0.86 -56.43
N ALA A 566 -1.99 0.37 -55.49
CA ALA A 566 -3.43 0.65 -55.45
C ALA A 566 -4.04 0.45 -54.04
N LEU A 567 -5.08 1.24 -53.74
CA LEU A 567 -6.04 0.97 -52.67
C LEU A 567 -7.42 0.75 -53.30
N ASN A 568 -7.94 -0.47 -53.19
CA ASN A 568 -9.27 -0.84 -53.67
C ASN A 568 -10.24 -0.95 -52.49
N VAL A 569 -11.29 -0.14 -52.49
CA VAL A 569 -12.36 -0.18 -51.48
C VAL A 569 -13.65 -0.61 -52.16
N SER A 570 -14.43 -1.46 -51.50
CA SER A 570 -15.72 -1.93 -51.99
C SER A 570 -16.71 -2.09 -50.85
N ILE A 571 -17.97 -1.78 -51.14
CA ILE A 571 -19.11 -2.13 -50.30
C ILE A 571 -20.09 -3.02 -51.07
N ALA A 572 -20.70 -3.97 -50.37
CA ALA A 572 -21.66 -4.90 -50.97
C ALA A 572 -22.83 -5.18 -50.03
N GLY A 573 -24.05 -4.98 -50.53
CA GLY A 573 -25.30 -5.25 -49.84
C GLY A 573 -26.47 -5.39 -50.83
N ASN A 574 -27.52 -6.09 -50.42
CA ASN A 574 -28.68 -6.40 -51.26
C ASN A 574 -29.91 -5.50 -50.98
N ASN A 575 -29.73 -4.42 -50.21
CA ASN A 575 -30.77 -3.48 -49.83
C ASN A 575 -30.19 -2.07 -49.62
N GLY A 576 -31.07 -1.08 -49.52
CA GLY A 576 -30.68 0.31 -49.28
C GLY A 576 -29.93 0.95 -50.43
N ASP A 577 -29.42 2.15 -50.16
CA ASP A 577 -28.62 2.95 -51.08
C ASP A 577 -27.47 3.56 -50.28
N ALA A 578 -26.36 2.83 -50.23
CA ALA A 578 -25.17 3.19 -49.46
C ALA A 578 -24.10 3.73 -50.41
N ASP A 579 -23.75 4.99 -50.25
CA ASP A 579 -22.68 5.65 -50.99
C ASP A 579 -21.35 5.49 -50.25
N MET A 580 -20.26 5.39 -50.99
CA MET A 580 -18.92 5.28 -50.42
C MET A 580 -18.02 6.42 -50.87
N PHE A 581 -17.30 7.01 -49.92
CA PHE A 581 -16.31 8.05 -50.14
C PHE A 581 -14.99 7.64 -49.47
N VAL A 582 -13.87 7.95 -50.10
CA VAL A 582 -12.53 7.64 -49.58
C VAL A 582 -11.68 8.90 -49.61
N ARG A 583 -10.93 9.18 -48.55
CA ARG A 583 -10.02 10.33 -48.49
C ARG A 583 -8.74 10.04 -47.70
N ALA A 584 -7.61 10.55 -48.19
CA ALA A 584 -6.32 10.47 -47.49
C ALA A 584 -6.26 11.46 -46.31
N GLY A 585 -5.81 10.99 -45.14
CA GLY A 585 -5.44 11.81 -43.98
C GLY A 585 -6.58 12.48 -43.21
N ALA A 586 -7.80 12.51 -43.75
CA ALA A 586 -8.97 13.09 -43.10
C ALA A 586 -10.24 12.37 -43.56
N ILE A 587 -11.33 12.50 -42.79
CA ILE A 587 -12.61 11.95 -43.21
C ILE A 587 -13.14 12.60 -44.49
N PRO A 588 -13.75 11.79 -45.38
CA PRO A 588 -14.43 12.31 -46.55
C PRO A 588 -15.74 13.01 -46.17
N SER A 589 -16.23 13.86 -47.07
CA SER A 589 -17.59 14.42 -47.04
C SER A 589 -18.21 14.29 -48.43
N GLY A 590 -19.49 14.61 -48.58
CA GLY A 590 -20.16 14.62 -49.90
C GLY A 590 -19.51 15.55 -50.93
N THR A 591 -18.67 16.49 -50.51
CA THR A 591 -17.99 17.46 -51.40
C THR A 591 -16.46 17.36 -51.40
N VAL A 592 -15.86 16.63 -50.45
CA VAL A 592 -14.40 16.52 -50.31
C VAL A 592 -14.01 15.05 -50.15
N TYR A 593 -13.41 14.48 -51.19
CA TYR A 593 -13.00 13.08 -51.25
C TYR A 593 -11.81 12.91 -52.22
N THR A 594 -11.03 11.85 -52.02
CA THR A 594 -10.04 11.38 -52.99
C THR A 594 -10.71 10.53 -54.08
N CYS A 595 -11.69 9.72 -53.70
CA CYS A 595 -12.44 8.88 -54.62
C CYS A 595 -13.84 8.60 -54.04
N LYS A 596 -14.85 8.38 -54.88
CA LYS A 596 -16.22 8.08 -54.45
C LYS A 596 -16.92 7.09 -55.39
N ALA A 597 -17.96 6.45 -54.89
CA ALA A 597 -18.87 5.60 -55.64
C ALA A 597 -20.27 5.71 -54.99
N ASP A 598 -21.22 6.29 -55.74
CA ASP A 598 -22.54 6.76 -55.28
C ASP A 598 -23.65 6.45 -56.30
N GLY A 599 -23.62 5.23 -56.85
CA GLY A 599 -24.69 4.69 -57.67
C GLY A 599 -25.94 4.35 -56.86
N PRO A 600 -27.05 3.93 -57.50
CA PRO A 600 -28.36 3.80 -56.86
C PRO A 600 -28.52 2.52 -56.00
N THR A 601 -27.43 1.86 -55.63
CA THR A 601 -27.44 0.57 -54.92
C THR A 601 -26.31 0.49 -53.92
N SER A 602 -26.47 -0.33 -52.88
CA SER A 602 -25.40 -0.64 -51.91
C SER A 602 -24.27 -1.57 -52.43
N ALA A 603 -23.94 -1.51 -53.73
CA ALA A 603 -22.92 -2.33 -54.39
C ALA A 603 -21.93 -1.43 -55.14
N GLU A 604 -21.03 -0.81 -54.38
CA GLU A 604 -20.16 0.28 -54.85
C GLU A 604 -18.68 -0.08 -54.70
N GLY A 605 -17.85 0.48 -55.57
CA GLY A 605 -16.42 0.21 -55.59
C GLY A 605 -15.62 1.41 -56.06
N CYS A 606 -14.50 1.67 -55.38
CA CYS A 606 -13.64 2.79 -55.69
C CYS A 606 -12.15 2.44 -55.52
N THR A 607 -11.33 2.89 -56.46
CA THR A 607 -9.89 2.63 -56.48
C THR A 607 -9.10 3.94 -56.42
N VAL A 608 -8.14 4.01 -55.51
CA VAL A 608 -7.10 5.05 -55.49
C VAL A 608 -5.83 4.45 -56.09
N ASN A 609 -5.41 4.96 -57.24
CA ASN A 609 -4.17 4.51 -57.92
C ASN A 609 -2.95 5.22 -57.34
N ALA A 610 -1.85 4.48 -57.16
CA ALA A 610 -0.61 4.96 -56.55
C ALA A 610 -0.84 5.80 -55.27
N PRO A 611 -1.57 5.27 -54.26
CA PRO A 611 -1.86 6.02 -53.05
C PRO A 611 -0.57 6.39 -52.31
N GLY A 612 -0.52 7.60 -51.76
CA GLY A 612 0.59 8.01 -50.89
C GLY A 612 0.60 7.20 -49.58
N VAL A 613 1.75 7.11 -48.93
CA VAL A 613 1.84 6.49 -47.60
C VAL A 613 0.98 7.25 -46.59
N GLY A 614 0.24 6.52 -45.75
CA GLY A 614 -0.56 7.12 -44.67
C GLY A 614 -1.90 6.44 -44.45
N THR A 615 -2.73 7.06 -43.61
CA THR A 615 -4.08 6.57 -43.30
C THR A 615 -5.09 7.09 -44.31
N TYR A 616 -5.89 6.20 -44.87
CA TYR A 616 -7.05 6.53 -45.68
C TYR A 616 -8.34 6.26 -44.90
N TYR A 617 -9.27 7.20 -44.93
CA TYR A 617 -10.59 7.08 -44.33
C TYR A 617 -11.62 6.70 -45.39
N VAL A 618 -12.50 5.77 -45.05
CA VAL A 618 -13.65 5.36 -45.85
C VAL A 618 -14.91 5.80 -45.12
N GLY A 619 -15.71 6.67 -45.73
CA GLY A 619 -17.03 7.04 -45.22
C GLY A 619 -18.12 6.34 -46.03
N VAL A 620 -19.00 5.63 -45.35
CA VAL A 620 -20.22 5.07 -45.93
C VAL A 620 -21.38 5.96 -45.51
N TYR A 621 -22.08 6.52 -46.50
CA TYR A 621 -23.23 7.40 -46.31
C TYR A 621 -24.50 6.69 -46.73
N GLY A 622 -25.50 6.61 -45.85
CA GLY A 622 -26.80 6.03 -46.21
C GLY A 622 -27.66 7.04 -46.94
N TYR A 623 -27.61 7.12 -48.27
CA TYR A 623 -28.60 7.88 -49.05
C TYR A 623 -30.00 7.33 -48.82
N ALA A 624 -30.12 6.00 -48.75
CA ALA A 624 -31.23 5.28 -48.12
C ALA A 624 -30.69 4.28 -47.10
N ALA A 625 -31.45 4.06 -46.02
CA ALA A 625 -31.05 3.14 -44.97
C ALA A 625 -30.67 1.75 -45.49
N TYR A 626 -29.56 1.20 -45.00
CA TYR A 626 -29.02 -0.09 -45.38
C TYR A 626 -28.77 -0.97 -44.15
N ASN A 627 -28.81 -2.28 -44.33
CA ASN A 627 -28.49 -3.25 -43.28
C ASN A 627 -27.86 -4.51 -43.87
N GLY A 628 -26.89 -5.09 -43.16
CA GLY A 628 -26.15 -6.26 -43.63
C GLY A 628 -25.06 -5.96 -44.67
N LEU A 629 -24.63 -4.70 -44.78
CA LEU A 629 -23.60 -4.27 -45.73
C LEU A 629 -22.24 -4.86 -45.35
N THR A 630 -21.46 -5.25 -46.34
CA THR A 630 -20.06 -5.66 -46.16
C THR A 630 -19.12 -4.60 -46.68
N VAL A 631 -18.18 -4.15 -45.86
CA VAL A 631 -17.14 -3.17 -46.25
C VAL A 631 -15.80 -3.89 -46.36
N LYS A 632 -15.05 -3.68 -47.44
CA LYS A 632 -13.72 -4.26 -47.65
C LYS A 632 -12.79 -3.26 -48.28
N ALA A 633 -11.55 -3.22 -47.80
CA ALA A 633 -10.46 -2.46 -48.41
C ALA A 633 -9.25 -3.38 -48.64
N THR A 634 -8.59 -3.26 -49.80
CA THR A 634 -7.43 -4.07 -50.20
C THR A 634 -6.34 -3.15 -50.71
N VAL A 635 -5.20 -3.18 -50.04
CA VAL A 635 -3.98 -2.46 -50.45
C VAL A 635 -3.10 -3.41 -51.25
N SER A 636 -2.74 -3.01 -52.47
CA SER A 636 -1.82 -3.73 -53.33
C SER A 636 -0.41 -3.14 -53.19
N PRO A 637 0.62 -3.99 -53.03
CA PRO A 637 2.01 -3.55 -52.99
C PRO A 637 2.49 -2.96 -54.31
#